data_AF-A0A812RCN0-F1
#
_entry.id   AF-A0A812RCN0-F1
#
_cell.length_a   1.000
_cell.length_b   1.000
_cell.length_c   1.000
_cell.angle_alpha   90.00
_cell.angle_beta   90.00
_cell.angle_gamma   90.00
#
_symmetry.space_group_name_H-M   'P 1'
#
loop_
_entity.id
_entity.type
_entity.pdbx_description
1 polymer ?
#
loop_
_entity_poly.entity_id
_entity_poly.type
_entity_poly.pdbx_seq_one_letter_code
_entity_poly.pdbx_strand_id
1 'polypeptide(L)'
;MNGTRLCSSKWTRGGRGATDKVYQCDVGNFGFATRVANPAGIIKISGGVVIMVRKGLTISDLHEEAYEDHDFEDGMSQKGFLRARVHHPSIGEVWVIGSHTQAWPENEEIRVKQWRQLWRHIQTTIPEGARVVVAGDMNTEMSEISVMKTELHAASPPLQPAGFWLPLRETLKYSSYGGGGQNAYLHYDPKEVHEKSPHDQIAYISNDGKYASPQTMKWQYLPMKSDVCFSSSLTRPNISVDDLSDHYAAYAELCYGSRCESQELSGHRGYSRIGFMEAPRCCPGRGMIYGKCFDWAPGGIHAGDIGLSESQRCTKISKKCETKVQASSVEECLRMLAEMDLPFDQIECN
;
A
#
# COMPACT_ATOMS: atom_id res chain seq x y z
N MET A 1 0.07 33.65 -10.30
CA MET A 1 -0.79 32.47 -10.04
C MET A 1 -0.86 32.28 -8.53
N ASN A 2 -2.05 32.40 -7.93
CA ASN A 2 -2.25 32.18 -6.50
C ASN A 2 -2.13 30.68 -6.21
N GLY A 3 -1.09 30.29 -5.48
CA GLY A 3 -0.85 28.88 -5.14
C GLY A 3 -1.91 28.31 -4.20
N THR A 4 -2.45 27.15 -4.56
CA THR A 4 -3.39 26.37 -3.73
C THR A 4 -2.68 25.91 -2.45
N ARG A 5 -3.27 26.18 -1.28
CA ARG A 5 -2.76 25.73 0.02
C ARG A 5 -3.40 24.38 0.38
N LEU A 6 -2.61 23.44 0.91
CA LEU A 6 -3.05 22.08 1.22
C LEU A 6 -4.07 21.99 2.36
N CYS A 7 -3.83 22.70 3.47
CA CYS A 7 -4.63 22.49 4.69
C CYS A 7 -4.88 23.74 5.54
N SER A 8 -4.07 24.82 5.46
CA SER A 8 -4.37 25.99 6.27
C SER A 8 -4.05 27.37 5.70
N SER A 9 -4.96 28.32 5.98
CA SER A 9 -4.79 29.75 5.69
C SER A 9 -3.88 30.47 6.69
N LYS A 10 -3.63 29.89 7.88
CA LYS A 10 -2.94 30.55 9.01
C LYS A 10 -1.57 29.95 9.36
N TRP A 11 -1.17 28.84 8.73
CA TRP A 11 0.08 28.17 9.10
C TRP A 11 1.32 28.95 8.64
N THR A 12 2.28 29.13 9.56
CA THR A 12 3.62 29.67 9.29
C THR A 12 4.68 28.70 9.82
N ARG A 13 5.63 28.31 8.95
CA ARG A 13 6.71 27.39 9.33
C ARG A 13 7.59 28.05 10.41
N GLY A 14 7.62 27.48 11.60
CA GLY A 14 8.67 27.78 12.60
C GLY A 14 8.42 28.96 13.54
N GLY A 15 7.17 29.36 13.80
CA GLY A 15 6.89 30.28 14.90
C GLY A 15 7.41 29.71 16.24
N ARG A 16 8.24 30.49 16.96
CA ARG A 16 8.67 30.17 18.34
C ARG A 16 7.40 29.95 19.19
N GLY A 17 7.02 28.69 19.43
CA GLY A 17 5.84 28.33 20.21
C GLY A 17 4.95 27.24 19.61
N ALA A 18 5.19 26.78 18.37
CA ALA A 18 4.39 25.68 17.82
C ALA A 18 4.66 24.35 18.56
N THR A 19 3.73 23.90 19.40
CA THR A 19 3.76 22.62 20.12
C THR A 19 3.01 21.50 19.40
N ASP A 20 2.07 21.84 18.54
CA ASP A 20 1.12 20.88 17.98
C ASP A 20 1.72 20.13 16.79
N LYS A 21 1.52 18.80 16.75
CA LYS A 21 2.05 17.90 15.71
C LYS A 21 1.06 17.66 14.56
N VAL A 22 -0.22 17.95 14.83
CA VAL A 22 -1.37 17.81 13.93
C VAL A 22 -2.15 19.12 13.98
N TYR A 23 -2.59 19.61 12.83
CA TYR A 23 -3.39 20.82 12.70
C TYR A 23 -4.70 20.48 12.03
N GLN A 24 -5.81 20.99 12.55
CA GLN A 24 -7.10 20.93 11.88
C GLN A 24 -7.06 21.86 10.67
N CYS A 25 -7.51 21.36 9.51
CA CYS A 25 -7.53 22.16 8.30
C CYS A 25 -8.70 23.14 8.33
N ASP A 26 -8.45 24.39 7.93
CA ASP A 26 -9.48 25.42 7.74
C ASP A 26 -9.78 25.71 6.26
N VAL A 27 -8.99 25.12 5.35
CA VAL A 27 -9.15 25.16 3.89
C VAL A 27 -8.63 23.85 3.28
N GLY A 28 -9.27 23.35 2.21
CA GLY A 28 -8.90 22.10 1.53
C GLY A 28 -9.83 20.90 1.87
N ASN A 29 -9.55 19.73 1.30
CA ASN A 29 -10.33 18.49 1.51
C ASN A 29 -9.88 17.66 2.73
N PHE A 30 -8.71 17.97 3.30
CA PHE A 30 -8.19 17.23 4.45
C PHE A 30 -8.86 17.73 5.73
N GLY A 31 -9.18 16.83 6.67
CA GLY A 31 -9.64 17.23 8.00
C GLY A 31 -8.50 17.75 8.89
N PHE A 32 -7.29 17.21 8.70
CA PHE A 32 -6.09 17.55 9.46
C PHE A 32 -4.82 17.39 8.61
N ALA A 33 -3.74 18.10 8.96
CA ALA A 33 -2.41 17.88 8.39
C ALA A 33 -1.32 17.86 9.46
N THR A 34 -0.26 17.09 9.18
CA THR A 34 0.97 17.09 9.98
C THR A 34 1.91 18.22 9.53
N ARG A 35 2.94 18.50 10.33
CA ARG A 35 4.01 19.45 9.96
C ARG A 35 4.74 19.10 8.66
N VAL A 36 4.74 17.82 8.27
CA VAL A 36 5.40 17.33 7.05
C VAL A 36 4.50 17.50 5.83
N ALA A 37 3.19 17.33 6.00
CA ALA A 37 2.19 17.42 4.93
C ALA A 37 1.71 18.84 4.62
N ASN A 38 2.02 19.84 5.46
CA ASN A 38 1.67 21.24 5.23
C ASN A 38 2.88 22.22 5.27
N PRO A 39 3.91 22.08 4.41
CA PRO A 39 4.97 23.08 4.25
C PRO A 39 4.44 24.45 3.76
N ALA A 40 5.27 25.50 3.86
CA ALA A 40 4.88 26.84 3.39
C ALA A 40 5.13 26.94 1.88
N GLY A 41 4.11 27.29 1.09
CA GLY A 41 4.22 27.53 -0.35
C GLY A 41 3.49 26.51 -1.22
N ILE A 42 3.64 26.62 -2.55
CA ILE A 42 3.20 25.59 -3.51
C ILE A 42 4.15 24.41 -3.35
N ILE A 43 3.66 23.29 -2.84
CA ILE A 43 4.44 22.07 -2.75
C ILE A 43 3.97 21.17 -3.87
N LYS A 44 4.83 20.98 -4.87
CA LYS A 44 4.77 19.77 -5.66
C LYS A 44 5.43 18.68 -4.81
N ILE A 45 4.62 17.78 -4.27
CA ILE A 45 5.13 16.64 -3.49
C ILE A 45 5.78 15.68 -4.49
N SER A 46 6.93 15.09 -4.18
CA SER A 46 7.57 14.11 -5.09
C SER A 46 6.59 12.98 -5.44
N GLY A 47 6.72 12.36 -6.61
CA GLY A 47 5.88 11.21 -7.00
C GLY A 47 6.04 9.97 -6.12
N GLY A 48 7.04 9.93 -5.23
CA GLY A 48 7.24 8.85 -4.26
C GLY A 48 7.89 7.59 -4.84
N VAL A 49 8.30 7.61 -6.11
CA VAL A 49 8.95 6.48 -6.77
C VAL A 49 10.46 6.53 -6.54
N VAL A 50 11.04 5.42 -6.08
CA VAL A 50 12.49 5.26 -5.91
C VAL A 50 12.92 3.88 -6.43
N ILE A 51 14.02 3.84 -7.16
CA ILE A 51 14.68 2.58 -7.56
C ILE A 51 15.93 2.40 -6.70
N MET A 52 15.98 1.28 -5.98
CA MET A 52 17.15 0.84 -5.21
C MET A 52 17.67 -0.47 -5.79
N VAL A 53 18.99 -0.63 -5.83
CA VAL A 53 19.64 -1.87 -6.26
C VAL A 53 20.53 -2.44 -5.17
N ARG A 54 20.69 -3.76 -5.16
CA ARG A 54 21.62 -4.43 -4.25
C ARG A 54 23.05 -3.94 -4.50
N LYS A 55 23.84 -3.82 -3.43
CA LYS A 55 25.27 -3.48 -3.51
C LYS A 55 26.00 -4.38 -4.51
N GLY A 56 26.77 -3.76 -5.40
CA GLY A 56 27.48 -4.43 -6.49
C GLY A 56 26.83 -4.27 -7.86
N LEU A 57 25.52 -3.98 -7.91
CA LEU A 57 24.88 -3.54 -9.15
C LEU A 57 25.15 -2.06 -9.39
N THR A 58 25.15 -1.67 -10.66
CA THR A 58 25.32 -0.27 -11.08
C THR A 58 24.01 0.27 -11.63
N ILE A 59 23.65 1.49 -11.23
CA ILE A 59 22.56 2.27 -11.82
C ILE A 59 23.21 3.31 -12.74
N SER A 60 22.67 3.44 -13.95
CA SER A 60 23.02 4.49 -14.89
C SER A 60 21.77 4.96 -15.62
N ASP A 61 21.89 6.07 -16.37
CA ASP A 61 20.81 6.60 -17.21
C ASP A 61 19.47 6.77 -16.46
N LEU A 62 19.55 7.39 -15.28
CA LEU A 62 18.40 7.69 -14.45
C LEU A 62 17.58 8.81 -15.10
N HIS A 63 16.29 8.58 -15.29
CA HIS A 63 15.35 9.57 -15.81
C HIS A 63 14.06 9.53 -15.00
N GLU A 64 13.56 10.69 -14.60
CA GLU A 64 12.29 10.86 -13.91
C GLU A 64 11.34 11.65 -14.82
N GLU A 65 10.10 11.20 -14.92
CA GLU A 65 9.06 11.86 -15.71
C GLU A 65 7.73 11.85 -14.96
N ALA A 66 7.13 13.03 -14.81
CA ALA A 66 5.80 13.16 -14.25
C ALA A 66 4.73 12.87 -15.31
N TYR A 67 3.62 12.30 -14.89
CA TYR A 67 2.45 12.12 -15.74
C TYR A 67 1.77 13.45 -16.06
N GLU A 68 1.33 13.62 -17.31
CA GLU A 68 0.65 14.82 -17.78
C GLU A 68 -0.80 14.89 -17.30
N ASP A 69 -1.52 13.77 -17.39
CA ASP A 69 -2.90 13.65 -16.92
C ASP A 69 -2.93 13.20 -15.45
N HIS A 70 -3.74 13.89 -14.65
CA HIS A 70 -3.98 13.61 -13.23
C HIS A 70 -5.34 14.16 -12.81
N ASP A 71 -5.91 13.63 -11.73
CA ASP A 71 -7.08 14.20 -11.07
C ASP A 71 -6.72 14.85 -9.72
N PHE A 72 -7.48 15.89 -9.38
CA PHE A 72 -7.46 16.71 -8.17
C PHE A 72 -6.32 16.44 -7.17
N GLU A 73 -6.44 15.44 -6.27
CA GLU A 73 -5.48 15.22 -5.17
C GLU A 73 -4.13 14.71 -5.66
N ASP A 74 -4.15 13.81 -6.64
CA ASP A 74 -2.93 13.27 -7.25
C ASP A 74 -2.19 14.35 -8.05
N GLY A 75 -2.89 15.35 -8.58
CA GLY A 75 -2.30 16.53 -9.21
C GLY A 75 -1.46 17.42 -8.29
N MET A 76 -1.56 17.23 -6.97
CA MET A 76 -0.66 17.89 -6.00
C MET A 76 0.68 17.17 -5.83
N SER A 77 0.76 15.93 -6.32
CA SER A 77 1.97 15.11 -6.35
C SER A 77 2.55 15.06 -7.77
N GLN A 78 3.86 14.89 -7.90
CA GLN A 78 4.51 14.64 -9.19
C GLN A 78 4.50 13.14 -9.49
N LYS A 79 3.33 12.49 -9.41
CA LYS A 79 3.15 11.10 -9.82
C LYS A 79 3.66 10.91 -11.25
N GLY A 80 4.20 9.74 -11.51
CA GLY A 80 5.05 9.53 -12.66
C GLY A 80 5.83 8.24 -12.58
N PHE A 81 6.91 8.19 -13.34
CA PHE A 81 7.81 7.05 -13.38
C PHE A 81 9.28 7.46 -13.30
N LEU A 82 10.08 6.54 -12.78
CA LEU A 82 11.53 6.60 -12.76
C LEU A 82 12.05 5.45 -13.61
N ARG A 83 12.83 5.76 -14.65
CA ARG A 83 13.53 4.78 -15.48
C ARG A 83 14.99 4.77 -15.06
N ALA A 84 15.55 3.57 -14.90
CA ALA A 84 16.95 3.36 -14.64
C ALA A 84 17.49 2.19 -15.46
N ARG A 85 18.74 2.32 -15.90
CA ARG A 85 19.49 1.21 -16.48
C ARG A 85 20.33 0.54 -15.42
N VAL A 86 20.01 -0.71 -15.13
CA VAL A 86 20.66 -1.52 -14.11
C VAL A 86 21.58 -2.54 -14.78
N HIS A 87 22.82 -2.62 -14.32
CA HIS A 87 23.82 -3.53 -14.90
C HIS A 87 24.61 -4.28 -13.81
N HIS A 88 24.87 -5.56 -14.09
CA HIS A 88 25.87 -6.37 -13.41
C HIS A 88 26.46 -7.42 -14.38
N PRO A 89 27.76 -7.74 -14.33
CA PRO A 89 28.38 -8.69 -15.26
C PRO A 89 27.69 -10.05 -15.35
N SER A 90 27.14 -10.55 -14.23
CA SER A 90 26.48 -11.87 -14.20
C SER A 90 25.03 -11.88 -14.71
N ILE A 91 24.36 -10.73 -14.76
CA ILE A 91 22.96 -10.65 -15.23
C ILE A 91 22.84 -9.90 -16.56
N GLY A 92 23.86 -9.14 -16.96
CA GLY A 92 23.81 -8.24 -18.10
C GLY A 92 23.10 -6.92 -17.77
N GLU A 93 22.58 -6.26 -18.80
CA GLU A 93 21.84 -5.01 -18.70
C GLU A 93 20.32 -5.27 -18.62
N VAL A 94 19.63 -4.54 -17.75
CA VAL A 94 18.17 -4.53 -17.62
C VAL A 94 17.70 -3.09 -17.41
N TRP A 95 16.65 -2.70 -18.12
CA TRP A 95 15.95 -1.45 -17.91
C TRP A 95 14.83 -1.66 -16.91
N VAL A 96 14.86 -0.91 -15.82
CA VAL A 96 13.87 -0.98 -14.75
C VAL A 96 13.11 0.34 -14.73
N ILE A 97 11.78 0.25 -14.74
CA ILE A 97 10.89 1.40 -14.63
C ILE A 97 10.03 1.21 -13.39
N GLY A 98 10.25 2.06 -12.40
CA GLY A 98 9.37 2.21 -11.26
C GLY A 98 8.26 3.19 -11.61
N SER A 99 7.01 2.93 -11.25
CA SER A 99 5.89 3.81 -11.58
C SER A 99 4.86 3.88 -10.48
N HIS A 100 4.18 5.03 -10.37
CA HIS A 100 2.99 5.21 -9.53
C HIS A 100 1.95 6.06 -10.27
N THR A 101 0.84 5.45 -10.65
CA THR A 101 -0.22 6.06 -11.49
C THR A 101 -1.36 6.63 -10.65
N GLN A 102 -2.33 7.24 -11.33
CA GLN A 102 -3.53 7.83 -10.78
C GLN A 102 -4.35 6.84 -9.94
N ALA A 103 -4.65 7.24 -8.71
CA ALA A 103 -5.48 6.51 -7.77
C ALA A 103 -6.98 6.61 -8.12
N TRP A 104 -7.75 5.75 -7.46
CA TRP A 104 -9.22 5.65 -7.47
C TRP A 104 -9.83 5.02 -8.73
N PRO A 105 -10.71 4.00 -8.59
CA PRO A 105 -11.27 3.27 -9.72
C PRO A 105 -11.89 4.15 -10.81
N GLU A 106 -12.61 5.21 -10.44
CA GLU A 106 -13.29 6.14 -11.35
C GLU A 106 -12.37 6.87 -12.33
N ASN A 107 -11.06 6.88 -12.07
CA ASN A 107 -10.05 7.56 -12.89
C ASN A 107 -9.37 6.65 -13.93
N GLU A 108 -10.05 5.58 -14.38
CA GLU A 108 -9.56 4.62 -15.39
C GLU A 108 -9.01 5.32 -16.64
N GLU A 109 -9.74 6.30 -17.20
CA GLU A 109 -9.33 7.00 -18.42
C GLU A 109 -8.00 7.76 -18.25
N ILE A 110 -7.72 8.25 -17.04
CA ILE A 110 -6.45 8.92 -16.72
C ILE A 110 -5.33 7.88 -16.69
N ARG A 111 -5.51 6.75 -16.01
CA ARG A 111 -4.52 5.67 -15.98
C ARG A 111 -4.17 5.17 -17.38
N VAL A 112 -5.15 5.02 -18.27
CA VAL A 112 -4.92 4.63 -19.67
C VAL A 112 -3.98 5.61 -20.38
N LYS A 113 -4.16 6.92 -20.20
CA LYS A 113 -3.27 7.93 -20.78
C LYS A 113 -1.86 7.88 -20.18
N GLN A 114 -1.77 7.64 -18.87
CA GLN A 114 -0.48 7.48 -18.18
C GLN A 114 0.29 6.25 -18.68
N TRP A 115 -0.39 5.11 -18.91
CA TRP A 115 0.24 3.94 -19.53
C TRP A 115 0.73 4.22 -20.94
N ARG A 116 -0.04 4.94 -21.75
CA ARG A 116 0.38 5.38 -23.09
C ARG A 116 1.60 6.32 -23.05
N GLN A 117 1.66 7.22 -22.08
CA GLN A 117 2.82 8.10 -21.89
C GLN A 117 4.06 7.26 -21.54
N LEU A 118 3.94 6.33 -20.59
CA LEU A 118 5.01 5.41 -20.21
C LEU A 118 5.49 4.56 -21.41
N TRP A 119 4.56 4.01 -22.20
CA TRP A 119 4.90 3.26 -23.41
C TRP A 119 5.64 4.11 -24.45
N ARG A 120 5.16 5.33 -24.71
CA ARG A 120 5.84 6.27 -25.62
C ARG A 120 7.27 6.54 -25.16
N HIS A 121 7.49 6.71 -23.86
CA HIS A 121 8.81 6.87 -23.29
C HIS A 121 9.70 5.64 -23.56
N ILE A 122 9.20 4.43 -23.28
CA ILE A 122 9.92 3.17 -23.54
C ILE A 122 10.31 3.06 -25.02
N GLN A 123 9.35 3.26 -25.92
CA GLN A 123 9.55 3.11 -27.36
C GLN A 123 10.60 4.08 -27.93
N THR A 124 10.72 5.28 -27.35
CA THR A 124 11.59 6.35 -27.85
C THR A 124 12.98 6.34 -27.22
N THR A 125 13.13 5.84 -26.00
CA THR A 125 14.38 5.98 -25.23
C THR A 125 15.11 4.67 -24.99
N ILE A 126 14.42 3.51 -25.05
CA ILE A 126 15.02 2.22 -24.74
C ILE A 126 15.26 1.44 -26.05
N PRO A 127 16.49 0.98 -26.31
CA PRO A 127 16.83 0.30 -27.55
C PRO A 127 16.06 -1.02 -27.72
N GLU A 128 15.79 -1.39 -28.97
CA GLU A 128 15.17 -2.68 -29.30
C GLU A 128 16.06 -3.85 -28.85
N GLY A 129 15.45 -4.99 -28.53
CA GLY A 129 16.14 -6.16 -27.97
C GLY A 129 16.54 -6.00 -26.50
N ALA A 130 16.33 -4.84 -25.87
CA ALA A 130 16.57 -4.65 -24.45
C ALA A 130 15.61 -5.46 -23.58
N ARG A 131 16.04 -5.76 -22.36
CA ARG A 131 15.22 -6.34 -21.29
C ARG A 131 14.60 -5.19 -20.52
N VAL A 132 13.28 -5.09 -20.49
CA VAL A 132 12.57 -3.98 -19.84
C VAL A 132 11.54 -4.53 -18.88
N VAL A 133 11.59 -4.05 -17.64
CA VAL A 133 10.67 -4.41 -16.56
C VAL A 133 10.03 -3.14 -16.04
N VAL A 134 8.71 -3.18 -15.90
CA VAL A 134 7.91 -2.14 -15.27
C VAL A 134 7.36 -2.71 -13.96
N ALA A 135 7.51 -1.96 -12.87
CA ALA A 135 7.03 -2.34 -11.55
C ALA A 135 6.51 -1.14 -10.75
N GLY A 136 5.51 -1.36 -9.91
CA GLY A 136 5.03 -0.38 -8.95
C GLY A 136 3.52 -0.42 -8.75
N ASP A 137 3.02 0.53 -7.97
CA ASP A 137 1.59 0.72 -7.75
C ASP A 137 0.95 1.38 -8.98
N MET A 138 0.35 0.56 -9.81
CA MET A 138 -0.35 0.99 -11.02
C MET A 138 -1.81 1.36 -10.76
N ASN A 139 -2.26 1.32 -9.49
CA ASN A 139 -3.65 1.55 -9.10
C ASN A 139 -4.66 0.83 -10.01
N THR A 140 -4.24 -0.32 -10.58
CA THR A 140 -4.97 -1.02 -11.63
C THR A 140 -5.99 -1.93 -11.01
N GLU A 141 -7.25 -1.75 -11.41
CA GLU A 141 -8.33 -2.64 -11.05
C GLU A 141 -8.29 -3.95 -11.84
N MET A 142 -8.90 -5.01 -11.28
CA MET A 142 -8.96 -6.32 -11.93
C MET A 142 -9.48 -6.25 -13.38
N SER A 143 -10.45 -5.38 -13.65
CA SER A 143 -11.02 -5.15 -14.99
C SER A 143 -10.06 -4.45 -15.95
N GLU A 144 -9.10 -3.68 -15.44
CA GLU A 144 -8.20 -2.85 -16.23
C GLU A 144 -6.90 -3.56 -16.63
N ILE A 145 -6.58 -4.70 -16.00
CA ILE A 145 -5.31 -5.41 -16.22
C ILE A 145 -5.06 -5.71 -17.70
N SER A 146 -6.10 -6.11 -18.44
CA SER A 146 -5.98 -6.40 -19.88
C SER A 146 -5.65 -5.14 -20.67
N VAL A 147 -6.33 -4.03 -20.37
CA VAL A 147 -6.10 -2.71 -20.98
C VAL A 147 -4.69 -2.22 -20.69
N MET A 148 -4.25 -2.26 -19.43
CA MET A 148 -2.89 -1.90 -19.04
C MET A 148 -1.84 -2.68 -19.84
N LYS A 149 -2.00 -4.01 -19.95
CA LYS A 149 -1.07 -4.86 -20.71
C LYS A 149 -1.05 -4.50 -22.20
N THR A 150 -2.20 -4.21 -22.78
CA THR A 150 -2.30 -3.78 -24.17
C THR A 150 -1.60 -2.44 -24.39
N GLU A 151 -1.89 -1.43 -23.57
CA GLU A 151 -1.34 -0.08 -23.72
C GLU A 151 0.17 -0.03 -23.42
N LEU A 152 0.68 -0.86 -22.51
CA LEU A 152 2.11 -1.00 -22.23
C LEU A 152 2.83 -1.98 -23.16
N HIS A 153 2.11 -2.72 -24.02
CA HIS A 153 2.68 -3.83 -24.80
C HIS A 153 3.45 -4.85 -23.95
N ALA A 154 2.87 -5.15 -22.79
CA ALA A 154 3.52 -5.86 -21.70
C ALA A 154 2.82 -7.19 -21.38
N ALA A 155 3.57 -8.08 -20.75
CA ALA A 155 3.04 -9.30 -20.17
C ALA A 155 3.47 -9.42 -18.71
N SER A 156 2.64 -10.06 -17.88
CA SER A 156 2.90 -10.24 -16.46
C SER A 156 3.27 -11.68 -16.13
N PRO A 157 4.09 -11.90 -15.09
CA PRO A 157 4.38 -13.24 -14.60
C PRO A 157 3.11 -13.94 -14.12
N PRO A 158 3.03 -15.29 -14.18
CA PRO A 158 2.01 -16.01 -13.46
C PRO A 158 2.23 -15.80 -11.96
N LEU A 159 1.22 -15.23 -11.30
CA LEU A 159 1.20 -15.10 -9.85
C LEU A 159 1.24 -16.51 -9.23
N GLN A 160 2.07 -16.68 -8.21
CA GLN A 160 2.22 -17.86 -7.35
C GLN A 160 1.58 -17.53 -6.01
N PRO A 161 0.27 -17.77 -5.82
CA PRO A 161 -0.43 -17.27 -4.65
C PRO A 161 0.05 -17.90 -3.34
N ALA A 162 0.63 -19.10 -3.40
CA ALA A 162 1.25 -19.78 -2.26
C ALA A 162 2.72 -19.37 -2.02
N GLY A 163 3.27 -18.46 -2.82
CA GLY A 163 4.67 -18.06 -2.75
C GLY A 163 5.65 -19.06 -3.37
N PHE A 164 6.85 -18.57 -3.70
CA PHE A 164 7.98 -19.34 -4.21
C PHE A 164 9.33 -18.83 -3.67
N TRP A 165 9.48 -17.53 -3.43
CA TRP A 165 10.66 -16.97 -2.73
C TRP A 165 10.42 -16.92 -1.23
N LEU A 166 9.16 -16.70 -0.83
CA LEU A 166 8.70 -16.86 0.55
C LEU A 166 7.43 -17.72 0.52
N PRO A 167 7.50 -19.02 0.86
CA PRO A 167 6.31 -19.86 0.97
C PRO A 167 5.30 -19.25 1.95
N LEU A 168 4.05 -19.13 1.51
CA LEU A 168 2.98 -18.51 2.26
C LEU A 168 2.05 -19.58 2.85
N ARG A 169 1.64 -19.38 4.10
CA ARG A 169 0.66 -20.23 4.78
C ARG A 169 -0.74 -20.07 4.18
N GLU A 170 -1.09 -18.86 3.78
CA GLU A 170 -2.34 -18.53 3.14
C GLU A 170 -2.07 -17.97 1.74
N THR A 171 -2.96 -18.28 0.79
CA THR A 171 -2.76 -17.79 -0.58
C THR A 171 -3.01 -16.30 -0.64
N LEU A 172 -2.06 -15.55 -1.19
CA LEU A 172 -2.19 -14.12 -1.41
C LEU A 172 -2.35 -13.82 -2.90
N LYS A 173 -3.53 -13.32 -3.28
CA LYS A 173 -3.92 -13.09 -4.69
C LYS A 173 -3.93 -11.62 -5.10
N TYR A 174 -3.80 -10.72 -4.13
CA TYR A 174 -3.96 -9.27 -4.29
C TYR A 174 -2.85 -8.55 -3.54
N SER A 175 -2.49 -7.37 -4.02
CA SER A 175 -1.48 -6.55 -3.36
C SER A 175 -2.10 -5.71 -2.25
N SER A 176 -3.35 -5.28 -2.39
CA SER A 176 -4.10 -4.68 -1.28
C SER A 176 -4.78 -5.75 -0.42
N TYR A 177 -4.73 -5.54 0.89
CA TYR A 177 -5.57 -6.30 1.82
C TYR A 177 -6.88 -5.56 1.97
N GLY A 178 -7.96 -6.03 1.31
CA GLY A 178 -9.32 -5.46 1.39
C GLY A 178 -10.01 -5.59 2.76
N GLY A 179 -9.24 -5.52 3.84
CA GLY A 179 -9.70 -5.31 5.20
C GLY A 179 -8.90 -4.15 5.79
N GLY A 180 -9.45 -2.95 5.72
CA GLY A 180 -8.83 -1.72 6.24
C GLY A 180 -8.53 -1.72 7.74
N GLY A 181 -8.78 -2.79 8.49
CA GLY A 181 -8.70 -2.81 9.96
C GLY A 181 -7.39 -3.30 10.56
N GLN A 182 -6.28 -3.37 9.81
CA GLN A 182 -4.96 -3.53 10.46
C GLN A 182 -4.25 -2.19 10.71
N ASN A 183 -4.47 -1.18 9.87
CA ASN A 183 -3.88 0.14 10.03
C ASN A 183 -4.89 1.07 10.71
N ALA A 184 -4.94 1.06 12.04
CA ALA A 184 -5.86 1.90 12.84
C ALA A 184 -5.73 3.43 12.60
N TYR A 185 -4.74 3.86 11.80
CA TYR A 185 -4.48 5.27 11.48
C TYR A 185 -4.72 5.67 10.03
N LEU A 186 -4.92 4.71 9.12
CA LEU A 186 -5.54 5.05 7.84
C LEU A 186 -7.03 5.21 8.14
N HIS A 187 -7.61 6.31 7.68
CA HIS A 187 -9.03 6.56 7.79
C HIS A 187 -9.76 5.34 7.23
N TYR A 188 -10.43 4.57 8.06
CA TYR A 188 -11.40 3.59 7.59
C TYR A 188 -12.60 4.39 7.07
N ASP A 189 -12.76 4.49 5.75
CA ASP A 189 -14.03 4.87 5.16
C ASP A 189 -14.88 3.60 4.97
N PRO A 190 -16.05 3.46 5.62
CA PRO A 190 -16.97 2.33 5.37
C PRO A 190 -17.42 2.21 3.91
N LYS A 191 -17.19 3.24 3.09
CA LYS A 191 -17.38 3.23 1.63
C LYS A 191 -16.10 2.90 0.86
N GLU A 192 -14.91 3.04 1.44
CA GLU A 192 -13.67 2.42 0.95
C GLU A 192 -13.70 0.91 1.22
N VAL A 193 -14.70 0.24 0.66
CA VAL A 193 -14.55 -1.16 0.34
C VAL A 193 -13.83 -1.18 -1.00
N HIS A 194 -12.54 -0.83 -1.01
CA HIS A 194 -11.72 -1.12 -2.18
C HIS A 194 -11.83 -2.61 -2.42
N GLU A 195 -12.26 -2.97 -3.62
CA GLU A 195 -12.21 -4.36 -4.03
C GLU A 195 -10.77 -4.84 -3.86
N LYS A 196 -10.59 -6.09 -3.42
CA LYS A 196 -9.24 -6.66 -3.34
C LYS A 196 -8.65 -6.58 -4.75
N SER A 197 -7.63 -5.76 -4.91
CA SER A 197 -7.14 -5.38 -6.23
C SER A 197 -5.64 -5.57 -6.32
N PRO A 198 -5.12 -6.00 -7.48
CA PRO A 198 -3.69 -6.12 -7.69
C PRO A 198 -3.17 -4.75 -8.13
N HIS A 199 -3.18 -3.75 -7.25
CA HIS A 199 -2.70 -2.42 -7.60
C HIS A 199 -1.21 -2.45 -7.96
N ASP A 200 -0.41 -3.20 -7.20
CA ASP A 200 0.99 -3.43 -7.49
C ASP A 200 1.12 -4.39 -8.67
N GLN A 201 1.76 -3.93 -9.74
CA GLN A 201 1.97 -4.70 -10.95
C GLN A 201 3.46 -4.89 -11.20
N ILE A 202 3.80 -6.07 -11.70
CA ILE A 202 5.10 -6.34 -12.32
C ILE A 202 4.83 -6.87 -13.72
N ALA A 203 5.42 -6.22 -14.72
CA ALA A 203 5.30 -6.62 -16.10
C ALA A 203 6.64 -6.47 -16.83
N TYR A 204 6.86 -7.27 -17.86
CA TYR A 204 7.96 -7.07 -18.81
C TYR A 204 7.41 -6.62 -20.15
N ILE A 205 8.17 -5.78 -20.84
CA ILE A 205 7.83 -5.34 -22.19
C ILE A 205 8.30 -6.40 -23.17
N SER A 206 7.39 -6.83 -24.05
CA SER A 206 7.71 -7.72 -25.17
C SER A 206 7.49 -7.01 -26.49
N ASN A 207 6.31 -6.39 -26.66
CA ASN A 207 5.84 -5.80 -27.90
C ASN A 207 6.12 -6.68 -29.13
N ASP A 208 5.46 -7.85 -29.17
CA ASP A 208 5.58 -8.83 -30.25
C ASP A 208 7.02 -9.23 -30.59
N GLY A 209 7.87 -9.30 -29.56
CA GLY A 209 9.28 -9.70 -29.68
C GLY A 209 10.26 -8.56 -30.03
N LYS A 210 9.79 -7.30 -30.12
CA LYS A 210 10.67 -6.13 -30.24
C LYS A 210 11.62 -5.98 -29.05
N TYR A 211 11.17 -6.37 -27.86
CA TYR A 211 11.97 -6.37 -26.62
C TYR A 211 12.20 -7.80 -26.13
N ALA A 212 13.33 -8.00 -25.44
CA ALA A 212 13.70 -9.31 -24.94
C ALA A 212 12.67 -9.78 -23.90
N SER A 213 12.18 -11.01 -24.08
CA SER A 213 11.23 -11.65 -23.17
C SER A 213 11.96 -12.68 -22.30
N PRO A 214 11.60 -12.81 -21.01
CA PRO A 214 12.15 -13.86 -20.16
C PRO A 214 11.69 -15.24 -20.66
N GLN A 215 12.55 -16.24 -20.54
CA GLN A 215 12.25 -17.64 -20.85
C GLN A 215 11.33 -18.26 -19.78
N THR A 216 11.52 -17.86 -18.52
CA THR A 216 10.70 -18.28 -17.39
C THR A 216 10.51 -17.13 -16.43
N MET A 217 9.36 -17.11 -15.75
CA MET A 217 9.03 -16.04 -14.82
C MET A 217 8.06 -16.50 -13.74
N LYS A 218 8.17 -15.91 -12.55
CA LYS A 218 7.25 -16.13 -11.40
C LYS A 218 7.07 -14.82 -10.63
N TRP A 219 5.91 -14.66 -10.01
CA TRP A 219 5.58 -13.52 -9.17
C TRP A 219 4.86 -13.97 -7.92
N GLN A 220 5.10 -13.29 -6.81
CA GLN A 220 4.37 -13.44 -5.56
C GLN A 220 4.17 -12.08 -4.91
N TYR A 221 3.11 -11.96 -4.13
CA TYR A 221 2.99 -10.89 -3.16
C TYR A 221 3.60 -11.31 -1.83
N LEU A 222 4.10 -10.34 -1.08
CA LEU A 222 4.90 -10.54 0.12
C LEU A 222 4.35 -9.71 1.28
N PRO A 223 4.06 -10.36 2.43
CA PRO A 223 3.73 -9.65 3.65
C PRO A 223 5.00 -9.00 4.25
N MET A 224 5.45 -7.87 3.70
CA MET A 224 6.68 -7.18 4.12
C MET A 224 6.49 -6.21 5.29
N LYS A 225 5.40 -6.31 6.04
CA LYS A 225 5.21 -5.49 7.25
C LYS A 225 6.34 -5.75 8.25
N SER A 226 6.86 -4.68 8.85
CA SER A 226 7.83 -4.74 9.94
C SER A 226 7.29 -5.56 11.12
N ASP A 227 8.16 -6.35 11.76
CA ASP A 227 7.89 -6.99 13.05
C ASP A 227 8.06 -6.04 14.24
N VAL A 228 8.51 -4.81 13.97
CA VAL A 228 8.72 -3.76 14.96
C VAL A 228 7.50 -2.85 14.99
N CYS A 229 7.13 -2.46 16.21
CA CYS A 229 6.10 -1.47 16.45
C CYS A 229 6.73 -0.10 16.65
N PHE A 230 6.10 0.93 16.10
CA PHE A 230 6.56 2.30 16.19
C PHE A 230 5.62 3.10 17.09
N SER A 231 6.18 3.88 18.02
CA SER A 231 5.34 4.74 18.86
C SER A 231 4.69 5.85 18.02
N SER A 232 3.36 5.85 17.96
CA SER A 232 2.59 6.95 17.42
C SER A 232 2.81 8.19 18.29
N SER A 233 3.19 9.28 17.64
CA SER A 233 3.39 10.56 18.30
C SER A 233 2.13 11.40 18.38
N LEU A 234 1.01 10.87 17.86
CA LEU A 234 -0.28 11.55 17.66
C LEU A 234 -1.24 11.37 18.84
N THR A 235 -1.09 10.32 19.65
CA THR A 235 -1.99 10.01 20.78
C THR A 235 -1.26 10.03 22.13
N ARG A 236 -1.97 10.35 23.22
CA ARG A 236 -1.49 10.21 24.60
C ARG A 236 -2.41 9.22 25.34
N PRO A 237 -1.87 8.19 26.04
CA PRO A 237 -0.47 7.73 26.01
C PRO A 237 -0.05 7.31 24.59
N ASN A 238 1.25 7.40 24.27
CA ASN A 238 1.77 7.00 22.96
C ASN A 238 1.40 5.54 22.70
N ILE A 239 0.51 5.29 21.73
CA ILE A 239 0.22 3.92 21.32
C ILE A 239 1.27 3.47 20.32
N SER A 240 1.70 2.22 20.40
CA SER A 240 2.59 1.66 19.38
C SER A 240 1.76 1.09 18.24
N VAL A 241 2.03 1.56 17.04
CA VAL A 241 1.40 1.11 15.80
C VAL A 241 2.30 0.12 15.09
N ASP A 242 1.70 -0.77 14.34
CA ASP A 242 2.41 -1.56 13.35
C ASP A 242 2.72 -0.73 12.10
N ASP A 243 3.44 -1.35 11.17
CA ASP A 243 3.69 -0.81 9.84
C ASP A 243 2.37 -0.41 9.14
N LEU A 244 2.27 0.88 8.80
CA LEU A 244 1.10 1.50 8.17
C LEU A 244 0.97 1.20 6.67
N SER A 245 1.77 0.27 6.14
CA SER A 245 1.60 -0.22 4.77
C SER A 245 0.21 -0.84 4.59
N ASP A 246 -0.54 -0.31 3.64
CA ASP A 246 -1.84 -0.80 3.13
C ASP A 246 -1.66 -1.84 2.02
N HIS A 247 -0.48 -1.87 1.39
CA HIS A 247 -0.11 -2.82 0.36
C HIS A 247 0.91 -3.86 0.83
N TYR A 248 0.84 -5.04 0.24
CA TYR A 248 1.88 -6.06 0.27
C TYR A 248 2.91 -5.78 -0.82
N ALA A 249 4.18 -6.08 -0.55
CA ALA A 249 5.22 -5.91 -1.56
C ALA A 249 5.04 -6.93 -2.69
N ALA A 250 5.37 -6.55 -3.92
CA ALA A 250 5.41 -7.46 -5.06
C ALA A 250 6.84 -7.94 -5.33
N TYR A 251 7.04 -9.25 -5.53
CA TYR A 251 8.33 -9.84 -5.87
C TYR A 251 8.22 -10.73 -7.10
N ALA A 252 9.10 -10.50 -8.08
CA ALA A 252 9.17 -11.33 -9.28
C ALA A 252 10.59 -11.85 -9.53
N GLU A 253 10.65 -13.02 -10.12
CA GLU A 253 11.85 -13.63 -10.69
C GLU A 253 11.67 -13.73 -12.21
N LEU A 254 12.59 -13.15 -12.98
CA LEU A 254 12.57 -13.13 -14.44
C LEU A 254 13.89 -13.71 -14.97
N CYS A 255 13.81 -14.80 -15.72
CA CYS A 255 14.99 -15.52 -16.22
C CYS A 255 15.11 -15.34 -17.73
N TYR A 256 16.20 -14.71 -18.16
CA TYR A 256 16.52 -14.51 -19.58
C TYR A 256 17.49 -15.57 -20.14
N GLY A 257 17.81 -16.60 -19.35
CA GLY A 257 18.71 -17.69 -19.69
C GLY A 257 18.28 -19.02 -19.06
N SER A 258 19.19 -19.99 -19.02
CA SER A 258 18.88 -21.42 -18.84
C SER A 258 18.16 -21.82 -17.55
N ARG A 259 18.21 -21.01 -16.47
CA ARG A 259 17.28 -21.02 -15.32
C ARG A 259 17.67 -19.95 -14.31
N CYS A 260 16.70 -19.47 -13.53
CA CYS A 260 17.00 -18.83 -12.26
C CYS A 260 17.12 -19.89 -11.17
N GLU A 261 18.12 -19.75 -10.30
CA GLU A 261 18.22 -20.51 -9.06
C GLU A 261 17.65 -19.65 -7.93
N SER A 262 16.32 -19.60 -7.80
CA SER A 262 15.70 -19.00 -6.62
C SER A 262 16.03 -19.84 -5.39
N GLN A 263 16.63 -19.23 -4.38
CA GLN A 263 16.68 -19.82 -3.05
C GLN A 263 15.47 -19.33 -2.24
N GLU A 264 14.68 -20.26 -1.71
CA GLU A 264 13.64 -19.95 -0.74
C GLU A 264 14.26 -19.25 0.48
N LEU A 265 13.66 -18.15 0.90
CA LEU A 265 14.07 -17.49 2.13
C LEU A 265 13.77 -18.36 3.33
N SER A 266 14.73 -18.41 4.25
CA SER A 266 14.56 -18.96 5.60
C SER A 266 14.70 -17.84 6.63
N GLY A 267 13.95 -17.92 7.74
CA GLY A 267 14.09 -17.01 8.87
C GLY A 267 13.40 -15.64 8.75
N HIS A 268 12.85 -15.27 7.59
CA HIS A 268 12.03 -14.07 7.44
C HIS A 268 10.54 -14.42 7.52
N ARG A 269 9.78 -13.73 8.37
CA ARG A 269 8.46 -14.20 8.82
C ARG A 269 7.29 -13.53 8.14
N GLY A 270 7.44 -12.27 7.73
CA GLY A 270 6.37 -11.46 7.18
C GLY A 270 5.18 -11.26 8.15
N TYR A 271 4.87 -10.02 8.49
CA TYR A 271 3.83 -9.73 9.47
C TYR A 271 2.45 -9.69 8.78
N SER A 272 1.62 -10.72 9.01
CA SER A 272 0.15 -10.71 8.71
C SER A 272 -0.58 -12.04 9.02
N ARG A 273 0.01 -13.01 9.73
CA ARG A 273 -0.46 -14.43 9.81
C ARG A 273 -0.28 -15.25 8.53
N ILE A 274 0.02 -14.59 7.41
CA ILE A 274 0.21 -15.20 6.09
C ILE A 274 1.60 -15.88 5.98
N GLY A 275 2.53 -15.57 6.89
CA GLY A 275 3.87 -16.18 6.96
C GLY A 275 4.04 -17.33 7.97
N PHE A 276 5.26 -17.55 8.48
CA PHE A 276 5.65 -18.77 9.20
C PHE A 276 5.18 -18.87 10.68
N MET A 277 4.58 -20.02 11.01
CA MET A 277 4.50 -20.85 12.25
C MET A 277 4.40 -20.24 13.67
N GLU A 278 4.56 -18.95 13.92
CA GLU A 278 4.38 -18.37 15.27
C GLU A 278 3.06 -17.62 15.43
N ALA A 279 2.49 -17.66 16.64
CA ALA A 279 1.26 -16.97 16.97
C ALA A 279 1.40 -15.44 16.78
N PRO A 280 0.34 -14.73 16.35
CA PRO A 280 0.41 -13.29 16.13
C PRO A 280 0.79 -12.56 17.42
N ARG A 281 1.57 -11.48 17.29
CA ARG A 281 1.86 -10.54 18.37
C ARG A 281 1.37 -9.16 17.97
N CYS A 282 0.46 -8.60 18.77
CA CYS A 282 0.05 -7.21 18.62
C CYS A 282 1.10 -6.26 19.20
N CYS A 283 1.13 -5.04 18.69
CA CYS A 283 1.98 -4.01 19.25
C CYS A 283 1.66 -3.69 20.72
N PRO A 284 2.64 -3.28 21.54
CA PRO A 284 2.39 -2.86 22.91
C PRO A 284 1.28 -1.79 22.99
N GLY A 285 0.31 -2.00 23.88
CA GLY A 285 -0.88 -1.14 23.97
C GLY A 285 -2.03 -1.55 23.04
N ARG A 286 -1.88 -2.66 22.31
CA ARG A 286 -2.92 -3.35 21.54
C ARG A 286 -3.12 -4.77 22.08
N GLY A 287 -4.25 -5.38 21.77
CA GLY A 287 -4.55 -6.76 22.17
C GLY A 287 -5.37 -7.50 21.14
N MET A 288 -5.28 -8.82 21.20
CA MET A 288 -5.72 -9.71 20.13
C MET A 288 -7.11 -10.28 20.40
N ILE A 289 -8.04 -10.11 19.46
CA ILE A 289 -9.39 -10.70 19.51
C ILE A 289 -9.62 -11.42 18.18
N TYR A 290 -9.97 -12.72 18.23
CA TYR A 290 -10.07 -13.58 17.04
C TYR A 290 -8.87 -13.47 16.10
N GLY A 291 -7.74 -13.10 16.68
CA GLY A 291 -6.51 -12.94 15.95
C GLY A 291 -6.25 -11.60 15.27
N LYS A 292 -7.16 -10.64 15.37
CA LYS A 292 -6.95 -9.26 14.94
C LYS A 292 -6.49 -8.40 16.11
N CYS A 293 -5.70 -7.36 15.83
CA CYS A 293 -5.14 -6.47 16.84
C CYS A 293 -6.00 -5.20 16.98
N PHE A 294 -6.46 -4.93 18.20
CA PHE A 294 -7.28 -3.77 18.56
C PHE A 294 -6.53 -2.85 19.52
N ASP A 295 -6.91 -1.58 19.62
CA ASP A 295 -6.28 -0.61 20.53
C ASP A 295 -6.81 -0.75 21.97
N TRP A 296 -5.90 -0.83 22.96
CA TRP A 296 -6.18 -1.08 24.39
C TRP A 296 -5.82 0.12 25.30
N ALA A 297 -5.57 1.30 24.73
CA ALA A 297 -5.26 2.53 25.49
C ALA A 297 -6.54 3.15 26.14
N PRO A 298 -6.45 4.15 27.03
CA PRO A 298 -7.63 4.78 27.64
C PRO A 298 -8.56 5.34 26.55
N GLY A 299 -9.71 4.69 26.34
CA GLY A 299 -10.65 4.98 25.24
C GLY A 299 -10.85 3.82 24.25
N GLY A 300 -9.88 2.90 24.16
CA GLY A 300 -9.91 1.65 23.40
C GLY A 300 -10.83 0.59 23.99
N ILE A 301 -10.70 -0.66 23.53
CA ILE A 301 -11.53 -1.79 24.00
C ILE A 301 -10.66 -2.90 24.54
N HIS A 302 -10.84 -3.20 25.82
CA HIS A 302 -10.41 -4.47 26.38
C HIS A 302 -11.43 -5.55 25.99
N ALA A 303 -11.01 -6.78 25.70
CA ALA A 303 -11.97 -7.87 25.45
C ALA A 303 -12.98 -8.05 26.61
N GLY A 304 -12.58 -7.70 27.84
CA GLY A 304 -13.45 -7.65 29.01
C GLY A 304 -14.43 -6.46 29.08
N ASP A 305 -14.29 -5.47 28.18
CA ASP A 305 -15.24 -4.36 28.02
C ASP A 305 -16.34 -4.67 27.00
N ILE A 306 -16.31 -5.84 26.36
CA ILE A 306 -17.36 -6.29 25.45
C ILE A 306 -18.32 -7.21 26.20
N GLY A 307 -19.59 -6.85 26.15
CA GLY A 307 -20.68 -7.63 26.71
C GLY A 307 -21.79 -7.84 25.69
N LEU A 308 -22.85 -8.48 26.16
CA LEU A 308 -24.09 -8.66 25.40
C LEU A 308 -25.23 -8.01 26.16
N SER A 309 -26.03 -7.19 25.48
CA SER A 309 -27.24 -6.61 26.06
C SER A 309 -28.33 -7.67 26.23
N GLU A 310 -29.39 -7.30 26.94
CA GLU A 310 -30.63 -8.08 26.99
C GLU A 310 -31.25 -8.28 25.59
N SER A 311 -31.06 -7.30 24.70
CA SER A 311 -31.49 -7.34 23.29
C SER A 311 -30.58 -8.18 22.37
N GLN A 312 -29.64 -8.94 22.94
CA GLN A 312 -28.66 -9.76 22.19
C GLN A 312 -27.81 -8.92 21.22
N ARG A 313 -27.50 -7.68 21.60
CA ARG A 313 -26.60 -6.81 20.86
C ARG A 313 -25.27 -6.73 21.55
N CYS A 314 -24.21 -6.60 20.75
CA CYS A 314 -22.88 -6.32 21.24
C CYS A 314 -22.85 -4.99 21.97
N THR A 315 -22.29 -4.96 23.18
CA THR A 315 -22.22 -3.77 24.02
C THR A 315 -20.80 -3.43 24.45
N LYS A 316 -20.49 -2.14 24.52
CA LYS A 316 -19.30 -1.65 25.22
C LYS A 316 -19.67 -1.33 26.66
N ILE A 317 -19.34 -2.24 27.57
CA ILE A 317 -19.71 -2.18 29.00
C ILE A 317 -19.28 -0.86 29.63
N SER A 318 -18.04 -0.42 29.38
CA SER A 318 -17.48 0.81 29.94
C SER A 318 -18.19 2.09 29.49
N LYS A 319 -18.89 2.08 28.35
CA LYS A 319 -19.64 3.23 27.82
C LYS A 319 -21.17 3.04 27.85
N LYS A 320 -21.66 1.87 28.29
CA LYS A 320 -23.08 1.48 28.21
C LYS A 320 -23.69 1.73 26.82
N CYS A 321 -22.93 1.45 25.77
CA CYS A 321 -23.36 1.64 24.38
C CYS A 321 -23.75 0.29 23.78
N GLU A 322 -24.96 0.19 23.21
CA GLU A 322 -25.38 -0.93 22.37
C GLU A 322 -25.05 -0.63 20.90
N THR A 323 -24.32 -1.55 20.28
CA THR A 323 -24.02 -1.48 18.85
C THR A 323 -25.19 -2.02 18.03
N LYS A 324 -25.15 -1.84 16.71
CA LYS A 324 -26.10 -2.47 15.78
C LYS A 324 -25.84 -3.97 15.55
N VAL A 325 -24.73 -4.52 16.07
CA VAL A 325 -24.33 -5.91 15.85
C VAL A 325 -25.11 -6.83 16.79
N GLN A 326 -25.91 -7.74 16.24
CA GLN A 326 -26.58 -8.78 17.02
C GLN A 326 -25.72 -10.03 17.09
N ALA A 327 -25.61 -10.61 18.27
CA ALA A 327 -24.85 -11.83 18.52
C ALA A 327 -25.53 -12.66 19.62
N SER A 328 -25.44 -13.98 19.55
CA SER A 328 -26.03 -14.89 20.53
C SER A 328 -25.13 -15.12 21.77
N SER A 329 -23.88 -14.66 21.71
CA SER A 329 -22.90 -14.77 22.77
C SER A 329 -21.86 -13.67 22.69
N VAL A 330 -21.14 -13.43 23.79
CA VAL A 330 -19.97 -12.53 23.79
C VAL A 330 -18.87 -13.04 22.86
N GLU A 331 -18.75 -14.36 22.73
CA GLU A 331 -17.80 -15.00 21.83
C GLU A 331 -18.11 -14.68 20.35
N GLU A 332 -19.36 -14.89 19.92
CA GLU A 332 -19.82 -14.53 18.59
C GLU A 332 -19.73 -13.01 18.34
N CYS A 333 -20.01 -12.21 19.36
CA CYS A 333 -19.89 -10.77 19.32
C CYS A 333 -18.46 -10.34 19.00
N LEU A 334 -17.48 -10.88 19.73
CA LEU A 334 -16.05 -10.66 19.49
C LEU A 334 -15.62 -11.13 18.08
N ARG A 335 -16.18 -12.24 17.57
CA ARG A 335 -15.91 -12.74 16.21
C ARG A 335 -16.45 -11.80 15.15
N MET A 336 -17.72 -11.40 15.25
CA MET A 336 -18.37 -10.52 14.28
C MET A 336 -17.72 -9.13 14.27
N LEU A 337 -17.37 -8.60 15.44
CA LEU A 337 -16.67 -7.32 15.55
C LEU A 337 -15.26 -7.40 14.98
N ALA A 338 -14.59 -8.56 15.12
CA ALA A 338 -13.36 -8.82 14.39
C ALA A 338 -13.58 -8.89 12.89
N GLU A 339 -14.63 -9.56 12.40
CA GLU A 339 -14.94 -9.63 10.97
C GLU A 339 -15.24 -8.26 10.35
N MET A 340 -15.87 -7.35 11.10
CA MET A 340 -16.22 -6.00 10.64
C MET A 340 -15.03 -5.06 10.43
N ASP A 341 -13.87 -5.35 11.04
CA ASP A 341 -12.62 -4.60 10.80
C ASP A 341 -12.68 -3.10 11.13
N LEU A 342 -13.60 -2.69 12.00
CA LEU A 342 -13.80 -1.30 12.42
C LEU A 342 -12.95 -0.93 13.65
N PRO A 343 -12.37 0.29 13.70
CA PRO A 343 -12.05 0.94 14.97
C PRO A 343 -13.34 1.00 15.80
N PHE A 344 -13.33 0.41 16.99
CA PHE A 344 -14.55 0.17 17.75
C PHE A 344 -15.26 1.44 18.24
N ASP A 345 -14.54 2.56 18.29
CA ASP A 345 -15.06 3.89 18.54
C ASP A 345 -15.88 4.46 17.37
N GLN A 346 -15.83 3.83 16.20
CA GLN A 346 -16.64 4.13 15.02
C GLN A 346 -17.87 3.22 14.88
N ILE A 347 -18.06 2.27 15.79
CA ILE A 347 -19.28 1.47 15.80
C ILE A 347 -20.41 2.36 16.32
N GLU A 348 -21.37 2.64 15.43
CA GLU A 348 -22.53 3.46 15.76
C GLU A 348 -23.28 2.87 16.97
N CYS A 349 -23.29 3.65 18.05
CA CYS A 349 -24.17 3.44 19.19
C CYS A 349 -25.60 3.84 18.78
N ASN A 350 -26.59 3.02 19.14
CA ASN A 350 -27.99 3.44 19.00
C ASN A 350 -28.40 4.47 20.06
#